data_AF-A0A1I2UKP6-F1
#
_entry.id   AF-A0A1I2UKP6-F1
#
_cell.length_a   1.000
_cell.length_b   1.000
_cell.length_c   1.000
_cell.angle_alpha   90.00
_cell.angle_beta   90.00
_cell.angle_gamma   90.00
#
_symmetry.space_group_name_H-M   'P 1'
#
loop_
_entity.id
_entity.type
_entity.pdbx_description
1 polymer ?
#
loop_
_entity_poly.entity_id
_entity_poly.type
_entity_poly.pdbx_seq_one_letter_code
_entity_poly.pdbx_strand_id
1 'polypeptide(L)'
;MEASAQANKALHSIPEAAQELAPELIALRHVLHQIPELALELPHTQNAVLEAIADCSELEITHCNSATGFVAVVRGGHAPTGGSQRPIILLRADMDALPVQETTQLPWASTNGNMHACGHDLHMAGLVGALKIL
;
A
#
# COMPACT_ATOMS: atom_id res chain seq x y z
N MET A 1 -7.90 28.95 26.17
CA MET A 1 -8.38 27.95 25.17
C MET A 1 -7.56 28.15 23.90
N GLU A 2 -6.23 28.11 23.90
CA GLU A 2 -5.35 27.00 24.31
C GLU A 2 -5.74 25.66 23.70
N ALA A 3 -5.23 25.44 22.49
CA ALA A 3 -4.61 24.22 21.96
C ALA A 3 -4.35 24.51 20.47
N SER A 4 -3.50 25.49 20.15
CA SER A 4 -2.09 25.22 19.85
C SER A 4 -1.94 24.03 18.92
N ALA A 5 -2.01 24.30 17.62
CA ALA A 5 -1.02 23.87 16.64
C ALA A 5 -0.32 22.55 16.98
N GLN A 6 -0.99 21.42 16.76
CA GLN A 6 -0.33 20.13 16.61
C GLN A 6 0.12 19.94 15.15
N ALA A 7 0.65 21.02 14.56
CA ALA A 7 1.32 21.05 13.29
C ALA A 7 2.83 20.99 13.56
N ASN A 8 3.34 19.79 13.87
CA ASN A 8 4.77 19.47 13.81
C ASN A 8 5.00 17.97 14.11
N LYS A 9 4.50 17.08 13.24
CA LYS A 9 5.25 15.85 12.95
C LYS A 9 6.28 16.31 11.92
N ALA A 10 7.56 16.26 12.27
CA ALA A 10 8.66 16.87 11.53
C ALA A 10 8.51 16.63 10.01
N LEU A 11 8.66 17.69 9.21
CA LEU A 11 8.67 17.63 7.74
C LEU A 11 9.90 16.85 7.28
N HIS A 12 9.82 15.54 7.32
CA HIS A 12 10.77 14.69 6.62
C HIS A 12 10.51 14.91 5.13
N SER A 13 11.57 15.13 4.36
CA SER A 13 11.43 15.09 2.92
C SER A 13 10.87 13.70 2.52
N ILE A 14 10.15 13.61 1.41
CA ILE A 14 9.60 12.32 0.94
C ILE A 14 10.69 11.22 0.93
N PRO A 15 11.94 11.46 0.50
CA PRO A 15 13.01 10.47 0.59
C PRO A 15 13.35 10.02 2.02
N GLU A 16 13.42 10.95 2.98
CA GLU A 16 13.71 10.62 4.38
C GLU A 16 12.57 9.80 5.01
N ALA A 17 11.32 10.19 4.78
CA ALA A 17 10.15 9.45 5.24
C ALA A 17 10.09 8.03 4.63
N ALA A 18 10.43 7.89 3.34
CA ALA A 18 10.50 6.59 2.69
C ALA A 18 11.61 5.71 3.27
N GLN A 19 12.77 6.28 3.62
CA GLN A 19 13.86 5.56 4.25
C GLN A 19 13.47 5.00 5.64
N GLU A 20 12.69 5.78 6.40
CA GLU A 20 12.21 5.38 7.73
C GLU A 20 11.13 4.29 7.68
N LEU A 21 10.24 4.34 6.68
CA LEU A 21 9.22 3.31 6.46
C LEU A 21 9.79 2.02 5.84
N ALA A 22 10.98 2.06 5.22
CA ALA A 22 11.52 0.94 4.47
C ALA A 22 11.53 -0.40 5.23
N PRO A 23 11.90 -0.49 6.53
CA PRO A 23 11.85 -1.76 7.27
C PRO A 23 10.43 -2.34 7.35
N GLU A 24 9.42 -1.51 7.58
CA GLU A 24 8.01 -1.91 7.65
C GLU A 24 7.51 -2.36 6.26
N LEU A 25 7.85 -1.63 5.20
CA LEU A 25 7.45 -1.97 3.84
C LEU A 25 8.13 -3.25 3.34
N ILE A 26 9.38 -3.49 3.73
CA ILE A 26 10.08 -4.76 3.45
C ILE A 26 9.37 -5.92 4.18
N ALA A 27 9.00 -5.72 5.45
CA ALA A 27 8.25 -6.72 6.20
C ALA A 27 6.89 -7.02 5.55
N LEU A 28 6.14 -5.99 5.15
CA LEU A 28 4.89 -6.15 4.41
C LEU A 28 5.11 -6.93 3.11
N ARG A 29 6.12 -6.56 2.31
CA ARG A 29 6.44 -7.30 1.09
C ARG A 29 6.67 -8.79 1.38
N HIS A 30 7.44 -9.12 2.42
CA HIS A 30 7.67 -10.52 2.79
C HIS A 30 6.39 -11.24 3.20
N VAL A 31 5.51 -10.59 3.97
CA VAL A 31 4.19 -11.13 4.30
C VAL A 31 3.40 -11.42 3.02
N LEU A 32 3.30 -10.46 2.10
CA LEU A 32 2.59 -10.63 0.83
C LEU A 32 3.21 -11.75 -0.01
N HIS A 33 4.54 -11.83 -0.08
CA HIS A 33 5.26 -12.88 -0.81
C HIS A 33 4.94 -14.30 -0.31
N GLN A 34 4.65 -14.44 0.99
CA GLN A 34 4.31 -15.73 1.60
C GLN A 34 2.86 -16.18 1.35
N ILE A 35 1.97 -15.26 0.98
CA ILE A 35 0.54 -15.51 0.77
C ILE A 35 0.05 -15.28 -0.67
N PRO A 36 0.76 -15.75 -1.72
CA PRO A 36 0.38 -15.47 -3.09
C PRO A 36 -0.97 -16.10 -3.44
N GLU A 37 -1.91 -15.26 -3.86
CA GLU A 37 -3.26 -15.63 -4.30
C GLU A 37 -3.44 -15.35 -5.80
N LEU A 38 -4.42 -16.00 -6.44
CA LEU A 38 -4.53 -16.03 -7.90
C LEU A 38 -5.72 -15.23 -8.41
N ALA A 39 -5.55 -14.64 -9.60
CA ALA A 39 -6.62 -14.02 -10.36
C ALA A 39 -7.41 -12.97 -9.55
N LEU A 40 -8.71 -13.18 -9.36
CA LEU A 40 -9.63 -12.17 -8.81
C LEU A 40 -10.01 -12.40 -7.34
N GLU A 41 -9.55 -13.48 -6.73
CA GLU A 41 -9.90 -13.88 -5.36
C GLU A 41 -8.66 -13.82 -4.47
N LEU A 42 -8.46 -12.67 -3.81
CA LEU A 42 -7.24 -12.33 -3.07
C LEU A 42 -7.52 -11.93 -1.60
N PRO A 43 -8.42 -12.61 -0.86
CA PRO A 43 -8.89 -12.15 0.44
C PRO A 43 -7.77 -11.97 1.47
N HIS A 44 -6.76 -12.84 1.49
CA HIS A 44 -5.65 -12.74 2.44
C HIS A 44 -4.73 -11.57 2.11
N THR A 45 -4.41 -11.39 0.83
CA THR A 45 -3.58 -10.31 0.32
C THR A 45 -4.23 -8.96 0.58
N GLN A 46 -5.52 -8.81 0.25
CA GLN A 46 -6.27 -7.58 0.52
C GLN A 46 -6.32 -7.26 2.02
N ASN A 47 -6.56 -8.25 2.87
CA ASN A 47 -6.60 -8.03 4.32
C ASN A 47 -5.24 -7.56 4.86
N ALA A 48 -4.14 -8.16 4.40
CA ALA A 48 -2.80 -7.73 4.80
C ALA A 48 -2.50 -6.28 4.38
N VAL A 49 -2.94 -5.86 3.19
CA VAL A 49 -2.78 -4.47 2.73
C VAL A 49 -3.65 -3.51 3.54
N LEU A 50 -4.90 -3.87 3.82
CA LEU A 50 -5.81 -3.05 4.64
C LEU A 50 -5.31 -2.89 6.07
N GLU A 51 -4.75 -3.95 6.67
CA GLU A 51 -4.13 -3.91 7.98
C GLU A 51 -2.90 -2.99 7.98
N ALA A 52 -2.08 -3.06 6.93
CA ALA A 52 -0.89 -2.21 6.79
C ALA A 52 -1.23 -0.71 6.73
N ILE A 53 -2.42 -0.33 6.25
CA ILE A 53 -2.85 1.07 6.13
C ILE A 53 -3.87 1.49 7.19
N ALA A 54 -4.16 0.63 8.17
CA ALA A 54 -5.20 0.87 9.17
C ALA A 54 -4.91 2.06 10.11
N ASP A 55 -3.63 2.43 10.25
CA ASP A 55 -3.16 3.57 11.03
C ASP A 55 -3.26 4.92 10.27
N CYS A 56 -3.56 4.88 8.97
CA CYS A 56 -3.77 6.08 8.17
C CYS A 56 -5.15 6.68 8.47
N SER A 57 -5.20 7.71 9.30
CA SER A 57 -6.40 8.52 9.50
C SER A 57 -6.70 9.28 8.20
N GLU A 58 -7.95 9.28 7.73
CA GLU A 58 -8.46 10.01 6.54
C GLU A 58 -8.44 9.27 5.19
N LEU A 59 -8.64 7.95 5.19
CA LEU A 59 -8.87 7.19 3.96
C LEU A 59 -10.37 6.99 3.67
N GLU A 60 -10.82 7.41 2.49
CA GLU A 60 -12.11 6.98 1.93
C GLU A 60 -11.90 5.66 1.16
N ILE A 61 -12.22 4.52 1.78
CA ILE A 61 -12.05 3.18 1.17
C ILE A 61 -13.34 2.73 0.48
N THR A 62 -13.23 2.31 -0.78
CA THR A 62 -14.32 1.68 -1.54
C THR A 62 -13.85 0.35 -2.10
N HIS A 63 -14.53 -0.74 -1.76
CA HIS A 63 -14.23 -2.08 -2.28
C HIS A 63 -14.80 -2.30 -3.68
N CYS A 64 -14.11 -3.12 -4.47
CA CYS A 64 -14.58 -3.58 -5.77
C CYS A 64 -15.68 -4.65 -5.59
N ASN A 65 -16.70 -4.64 -6.46
CA ASN A 65 -17.85 -5.56 -6.36
C ASN A 65 -17.66 -6.87 -7.13
N SER A 66 -16.76 -6.92 -8.12
CA SER A 66 -16.63 -8.04 -9.05
C SER A 66 -15.32 -8.82 -8.91
N ALA A 67 -14.43 -8.38 -8.03
CA ALA A 67 -13.13 -8.95 -7.76
C ALA A 67 -12.61 -8.42 -6.43
N THR A 68 -11.62 -9.09 -5.85
CA THR A 68 -10.88 -8.57 -4.71
C THR A 68 -10.05 -7.35 -5.12
N GLY A 69 -10.25 -6.25 -4.42
CA GLY A 69 -9.62 -4.97 -4.72
C GLY A 69 -10.36 -3.84 -4.03
N PHE A 70 -9.68 -2.71 -3.89
CA PHE A 70 -10.27 -1.50 -3.31
C PHE A 70 -9.59 -0.25 -3.86
N VAL A 71 -10.25 0.88 -3.69
CA VAL A 71 -9.72 2.22 -3.92
C VAL A 71 -9.66 2.93 -2.58
N ALA A 72 -8.50 3.51 -2.24
CA ALA A 72 -8.34 4.41 -1.12
C ALA A 72 -8.13 5.83 -1.65
N VAL A 73 -8.98 6.78 -1.24
CA VAL A 73 -8.84 8.19 -1.61
C VAL A 73 -8.34 8.99 -0.42
N VAL A 74 -7.24 9.72 -0.62
CA VAL A 74 -6.72 10.76 0.29
C VAL A 74 -7.13 12.13 -0.26
N ARG A 75 -7.73 12.97 0.59
CA ARG A 75 -8.12 14.34 0.23
C ARG A 75 -7.07 15.33 0.73
N GLY A 76 -6.24 15.85 -0.18
CA GLY A 76 -5.23 16.84 0.21
C GLY A 76 -5.83 18.11 0.85
N GLY A 77 -5.21 18.62 1.92
CA GLY A 77 -5.73 19.78 2.67
C GLY A 77 -5.58 21.15 1.98
N HIS A 78 -4.71 21.29 0.97
CA HIS A 78 -4.41 22.58 0.36
C HIS A 78 -5.49 23.05 -0.63
N ALA A 79 -6.07 24.22 -0.38
CA ALA A 79 -6.99 24.85 -1.32
C ALA A 79 -6.28 25.20 -2.64
N PRO A 80 -6.92 25.00 -3.80
CA PRO A 80 -6.32 25.39 -5.07
C PRO A 80 -6.10 26.90 -5.11
N THR A 81 -4.95 27.32 -5.63
CA THR A 81 -4.61 28.73 -5.81
C THR A 81 -5.20 29.26 -7.11
N GLY A 82 -5.90 30.39 -7.05
CA GLY A 82 -6.33 31.13 -8.25
C GLY A 82 -7.50 30.54 -9.03
N GLY A 83 -8.39 29.77 -8.39
CA GLY A 83 -9.60 29.23 -9.02
C GLY A 83 -9.37 28.03 -9.94
N SER A 84 -8.19 27.43 -9.91
CA SER A 84 -7.88 26.18 -10.61
C SER A 84 -8.58 24.97 -9.96
N GLN A 85 -8.83 23.92 -10.74
CA GLN A 85 -9.24 22.64 -10.17
C GLN A 85 -8.07 21.96 -9.46
N ARG A 86 -8.36 21.22 -8.39
CA ARG A 86 -7.35 20.41 -7.70
C ARG A 86 -6.86 19.30 -8.65
N PRO A 87 -5.55 19.10 -8.82
CA PRO A 87 -5.04 17.98 -9.60
C PRO A 87 -5.43 16.67 -8.91
N ILE A 88 -5.77 15.66 -9.71
CA ILE A 88 -6.06 14.30 -9.24
C ILE A 88 -4.99 13.39 -9.80
N ILE A 89 -4.35 12.61 -8.93
CA ILE A 89 -3.32 11.63 -9.29
C ILE A 89 -3.83 10.26 -8.86
N LEU A 90 -3.79 9.30 -9.78
CA LEU A 90 -4.06 7.89 -9.47
C LEU A 90 -2.74 7.13 -9.45
N LEU A 91 -2.48 6.48 -8.33
CA LEU A 91 -1.43 5.47 -8.20
C LEU A 91 -2.10 4.09 -8.15
N ARG A 92 -1.50 3.11 -8.82
CA ARG A 92 -2.09 1.77 -8.96
C ARG A 92 -1.00 0.72 -8.84
N ALA A 93 -1.30 -0.33 -8.09
CA ALA A 93 -0.49 -1.54 -8.03
C ALA A 93 -1.43 -2.77 -8.00
N ASP A 94 -0.95 -3.87 -8.57
CA ASP A 94 -1.64 -5.16 -8.58
C ASP A 94 -1.29 -5.99 -7.35
N MET A 95 -2.13 -6.97 -7.04
CA MET A 95 -2.02 -7.83 -5.86
C MET A 95 -2.00 -9.33 -6.17
N ASP A 96 -2.24 -9.75 -7.41
CA ASP A 96 -2.30 -11.17 -7.76
C ASP A 96 -0.90 -11.79 -7.98
N ALA A 97 -0.84 -13.11 -7.88
CA ALA A 97 0.35 -13.91 -8.10
C ALA A 97 0.18 -14.85 -9.30
N LEU A 98 1.20 -15.68 -9.57
CA LEU A 98 1.18 -16.67 -10.64
C LEU A 98 1.17 -18.11 -10.09
N PRO A 99 0.58 -19.07 -10.83
CA PRO A 99 0.59 -20.50 -10.48
C PRO A 99 1.97 -21.12 -10.81
N VAL A 100 3.00 -20.65 -10.10
CA VAL A 100 4.39 -21.05 -10.28
C VAL A 100 4.93 -21.48 -8.93
N GLN A 101 5.52 -22.68 -8.87
CA GLN A 101 6.22 -23.16 -7.69
C GLN A 101 7.46 -22.31 -7.44
N GLU A 102 7.51 -21.66 -6.27
CA GLU A 102 8.70 -20.91 -5.87
C GLU A 102 9.88 -21.83 -5.59
N THR A 103 11.07 -21.45 -6.08
CA THR A 103 12.34 -22.20 -5.94
C THR A 103 13.50 -21.33 -5.43
N THR A 104 13.20 -20.12 -4.95
CA THR A 104 14.18 -19.12 -4.52
C THR A 104 14.93 -19.50 -3.24
N GLN A 105 14.31 -20.35 -2.40
CA GLN A 105 14.79 -20.72 -1.06
C GLN A 105 14.94 -19.53 -0.10
N LEU A 106 14.23 -18.43 -0.36
CA LEU A 106 14.19 -17.30 0.57
C LEU A 106 13.48 -17.69 1.88
N PRO A 107 13.85 -17.09 3.03
CA PRO A 107 13.18 -17.35 4.31
C PRO A 107 11.67 -17.04 4.33
N TRP A 108 11.21 -16.22 3.38
CA TRP A 108 9.82 -15.84 3.17
C TRP A 108 9.25 -16.38 1.85
N ALA A 109 9.84 -17.44 1.29
CA ALA A 109 9.27 -18.11 0.12
C ALA A 109 7.87 -18.64 0.43
N SER A 110 6.99 -18.60 -0.56
CA SER A 110 5.67 -19.20 -0.51
C SER A 110 5.75 -20.73 -0.44
N THR A 111 4.69 -21.35 0.09
CA THR A 111 4.61 -22.82 0.25
C THR A 111 3.36 -23.43 -0.36
N ASN A 112 2.50 -22.61 -0.95
CA ASN A 112 1.20 -23.03 -1.49
C ASN A 112 1.21 -23.36 -2.99
N GLY A 113 2.40 -23.40 -3.63
CA GLY A 113 2.56 -23.69 -5.06
C GLY A 113 2.34 -22.49 -6.00
N ASN A 114 2.08 -21.30 -5.45
CA ASN A 114 1.98 -20.04 -6.20
C ASN A 114 3.14 -19.12 -5.85
N MET A 115 3.44 -18.10 -6.66
CA MET A 115 4.54 -17.18 -6.40
C MET A 115 4.23 -15.78 -6.94
N HIS A 116 4.60 -14.74 -6.19
CA HIS A 116 4.71 -13.37 -6.73
C HIS A 116 5.93 -13.22 -7.65
N ALA A 117 5.96 -14.01 -8.73
CA ALA A 117 7.07 -14.05 -9.68
C ALA A 117 7.19 -12.79 -10.55
N CYS A 118 6.16 -11.94 -10.58
CA CYS A 118 6.13 -10.64 -11.28
C CYS A 118 6.36 -9.44 -10.37
N GLY A 119 6.55 -9.64 -9.06
CA GLY A 119 6.79 -8.54 -8.11
C GLY A 119 5.55 -7.73 -7.71
N HIS A 120 4.34 -8.28 -7.82
CA HIS A 120 3.12 -7.56 -7.40
C HIS A 120 3.10 -7.29 -5.89
N ASP A 121 3.71 -8.16 -5.08
CA ASP A 121 4.04 -7.93 -3.68
C ASP A 121 4.89 -6.65 -3.47
N LEU A 122 5.90 -6.44 -4.31
CA LEU A 122 6.75 -5.26 -4.27
C LEU A 122 5.98 -4.00 -4.69
N HIS A 123 5.20 -4.07 -5.77
CA HIS A 123 4.39 -2.94 -6.23
C HIS A 123 3.42 -2.50 -5.13
N MET A 124 2.79 -3.46 -4.44
CA MET A 124 1.83 -3.18 -3.39
C MET A 124 2.48 -2.59 -2.13
N ALA A 125 3.61 -3.14 -1.70
CA ALA A 125 4.39 -2.54 -0.62
C ALA A 125 4.82 -1.10 -0.95
N GLY A 126 5.23 -0.84 -2.20
CA GLY A 126 5.56 0.51 -2.66
C GLY A 126 4.36 1.46 -2.65
N LEU A 127 3.17 1.00 -3.06
CA LEU A 127 1.94 1.80 -3.03
C LEU A 127 1.50 2.12 -1.59
N VAL A 128 1.61 1.16 -0.67
CA VAL A 128 1.37 1.38 0.77
C VAL A 128 2.33 2.44 1.32
N GLY A 129 3.61 2.37 0.95
CA GLY A 129 4.60 3.39 1.32
C GLY A 129 4.24 4.79 0.82
N ALA A 130 3.82 4.91 -0.44
CA ALA A 130 3.35 6.18 -0.98
C ALA A 130 2.13 6.71 -0.20
N LEU A 131 1.17 5.84 0.10
CA LEU A 131 -0.03 6.22 0.85
C LEU A 131 0.28 6.70 2.27
N LYS A 132 1.22 6.05 2.98
CA LYS A 132 1.62 6.42 4.34
C LYS A 132 2.36 7.76 4.43
N ILE A 133 2.96 8.21 3.32
CA ILE A 133 3.73 9.46 3.25
C ILE A 133 2.85 10.67 2.85
N LEU A 134 1.80 10.43 2.06
CA LEU A 134 0.93 11.47 1.47
C LEU A 134 -0.18 11.91 2.43
#